data_AF-A0AA37UQK2-F1
#
_entry.id   AF-A0AA37UQK2-F1
#
_cell.length_a   1.000
_cell.length_b   1.000
_cell.length_c   1.000
_cell.angle_alpha   90.00
_cell.angle_beta   90.00
_cell.angle_gamma   90.00
#
_symmetry.space_group_name_H-M   'P 1'
#
loop_
_entity.id
_entity.type
_entity.pdbx_description
1 polymer ?
#
loop_
_entity_poly.entity_id
_entity_poly.type
_entity_poly.pdbx_seq_one_letter_code
_entity_poly.pdbx_strand_id
1 'polypeptide(L)'
;MSRASTSWVRLPPKIRHEVLSILPGLGGRCSLLATVSQEWHAVIEPLNFAEISLTPPCLSNPDSAAILFRKRSQIRHIWFCVELQQYNCGRCLPKNQEHWGLDDADNRLITDAFQSLFSTSSKWEPRNNLVLDISVYSCDTRHWFKYLSFHPDTRLGKSSSLQRSRDELGTPIDDPTHGWVAGQQKFPLNEHAIEKVFNEIMAEGPFEDEEPEMQWWQTLPLVPAVAVGLLRQQTRRCWKPVALANILTRFPNMKELCYEP
;
A
#
# COMPACT_ATOMS: atom_id res chain seq x y z
N MET A 1 -39.16 -33.23 15.81
CA MET A 1 -37.78 -33.51 15.38
C MET A 1 -36.90 -32.34 15.80
N SER A 2 -36.11 -32.50 16.87
CA SER A 2 -35.25 -31.44 17.41
C SER A 2 -34.02 -31.28 16.51
N ARG A 3 -33.87 -30.12 15.86
CA ARG A 3 -32.61 -29.74 15.21
C ARG A 3 -31.58 -29.57 16.32
N ALA A 4 -30.76 -30.59 16.54
CA ALA A 4 -29.59 -30.49 17.39
C ALA A 4 -28.64 -29.44 16.80
N SER A 5 -28.76 -28.20 17.27
CA SER A 5 -27.76 -27.16 17.03
C SER A 5 -26.49 -27.61 17.74
N THR A 6 -25.54 -28.15 16.97
CA THR A 6 -24.18 -28.37 17.40
C THR A 6 -23.52 -27.00 17.61
N SER A 7 -23.58 -26.50 18.84
CA SER A 7 -22.95 -25.23 19.23
C SER A 7 -21.45 -25.44 19.46
N TRP A 8 -20.62 -24.53 18.91
CA TRP A 8 -19.16 -24.48 19.12
C TRP A 8 -18.76 -24.66 20.59
N VAL A 9 -19.53 -24.07 21.50
CA VAL A 9 -19.29 -24.09 22.95
C VAL A 9 -19.39 -25.50 23.55
N ARG A 10 -20.07 -26.44 22.87
CA ARG A 10 -20.21 -27.83 23.32
C ARG A 10 -19.03 -28.73 22.95
N LEU A 11 -18.09 -28.24 22.13
CA LEU A 11 -16.89 -28.99 21.79
C LEU A 11 -15.91 -29.02 22.97
N PRO A 12 -15.24 -30.16 23.23
CA PRO A 12 -14.18 -30.24 24.22
C PRO A 12 -13.11 -29.17 23.98
N PRO A 13 -12.53 -28.54 25.03
CA PRO A 13 -11.53 -27.48 24.89
C PRO A 13 -10.34 -27.86 24.00
N LYS A 14 -9.92 -29.13 24.04
CA LYS A 14 -8.82 -29.66 23.22
C LYS A 14 -9.14 -29.57 21.72
N ILE A 15 -10.35 -29.96 21.32
CA ILE A 15 -10.79 -29.90 19.92
C ILE A 15 -10.92 -28.44 19.46
N ARG A 16 -11.45 -27.56 20.33
CA ARG A 16 -11.52 -26.13 20.03
C ARG A 16 -10.13 -25.52 19.79
N HIS A 17 -9.15 -25.87 20.63
CA HIS A 17 -7.77 -25.45 20.46
C HIS A 17 -7.13 -25.98 19.16
N GLU A 18 -7.34 -27.25 18.83
CA GLU A 18 -6.82 -27.84 17.58
C GLU A 18 -7.41 -27.17 16.34
N VAL A 19 -8.68 -26.78 16.36
CA VAL A 19 -9.30 -26.04 15.26
C VAL A 19 -8.78 -24.60 15.20
N LEU A 20 -8.59 -23.93 16.33
CA LEU A 20 -8.08 -22.56 16.35
C LEU A 20 -6.60 -22.49 15.96
N SER A 21 -5.80 -23.53 16.26
CA SER A 21 -4.37 -23.55 15.95
C SER A 21 -4.06 -23.70 14.46
N ILE A 22 -4.99 -24.23 13.66
CA ILE A 22 -4.84 -24.33 12.21
C ILE A 22 -5.25 -23.04 11.47
N LEU A 23 -6.05 -22.17 12.08
CA LEU A 23 -6.56 -20.94 11.44
C LEU A 23 -5.45 -20.03 10.88
N PRO A 24 -4.33 -19.78 11.59
CA PRO A 24 -3.24 -18.97 11.05
C PRO A 24 -2.61 -19.56 9.77
N GLY A 25 -2.66 -20.89 9.61
CA GLY A 25 -2.09 -21.60 8.47
C GLY A 25 -3.00 -21.67 7.24
N LEU A 26 -4.31 -21.38 7.39
CA LEU A 26 -5.27 -21.49 6.29
C LEU A 26 -5.12 -20.39 5.24
N GLY A 27 -4.54 -19.23 5.60
CA GLY A 27 -4.39 -18.10 4.70
C GLY A 27 -5.74 -17.51 4.23
N GLY A 28 -5.75 -16.25 3.81
CA GLY A 28 -6.98 -15.57 3.39
C GLY A 28 -7.89 -15.11 4.54
N ARG A 29 -9.02 -14.49 4.15
CA ARG A 29 -9.91 -13.65 4.99
C ARG A 29 -10.61 -14.42 6.11
N CYS A 30 -9.85 -14.73 7.16
CA CYS A 30 -10.36 -15.18 8.44
C CYS A 30 -11.14 -14.07 9.18
N SER A 31 -11.17 -12.84 8.66
CA SER A 31 -11.89 -11.71 9.26
C SER A 31 -13.36 -12.00 9.54
N LEU A 32 -14.04 -12.74 8.66
CA LEU A 32 -15.44 -13.16 8.90
C LEU A 32 -15.57 -14.20 10.01
N LEU A 33 -14.51 -14.98 10.27
CA LEU A 33 -14.49 -15.98 11.34
C LEU A 33 -14.33 -15.31 12.71
N ALA A 34 -13.85 -14.07 12.77
CA ALA A 34 -13.75 -13.29 14.02
C ALA A 34 -15.13 -13.01 14.64
N THR A 35 -16.23 -13.09 13.88
CA THR A 35 -17.58 -12.85 14.41
C THR A 35 -18.26 -14.09 14.99
N VAL A 36 -17.61 -15.27 14.93
CA VAL A 36 -18.21 -16.54 15.37
C VAL A 36 -18.36 -16.60 16.90
N SER A 37 -17.33 -16.20 17.64
CA SER A 37 -17.35 -16.08 19.10
C SER A 37 -16.17 -15.24 19.60
N GLN A 38 -16.18 -14.89 20.89
CA GLN A 38 -15.06 -14.18 21.53
C GLN A 38 -13.74 -14.97 21.47
N GLU A 39 -13.82 -16.31 21.48
CA GLU A 39 -12.65 -17.19 21.40
C GLU A 39 -12.01 -17.12 20.00
N TRP A 40 -12.83 -17.09 18.95
CA TRP A 40 -12.37 -16.92 17.58
C TRP A 40 -11.82 -15.52 17.34
N HIS A 41 -12.51 -14.49 17.85
CA HIS A 41 -12.07 -13.11 17.78
C HIS A 41 -10.67 -12.93 18.38
N ALA A 42 -10.41 -13.49 19.56
CA ALA A 42 -9.13 -13.36 20.26
C ALA A 42 -7.94 -13.97 19.48
N VAL A 43 -8.17 -15.02 18.69
CA VAL A 43 -7.14 -15.67 17.87
C VAL A 43 -6.96 -14.97 16.53
N ILE A 44 -8.05 -14.55 15.90
CA ILE A 44 -8.04 -14.01 14.54
C ILE A 44 -7.68 -12.52 14.51
N GLU A 45 -8.13 -11.73 15.49
CA GLU A 45 -7.91 -10.29 15.49
C GLU A 45 -6.42 -9.92 15.36
N PRO A 46 -5.48 -10.49 16.15
CA PRO A 46 -4.07 -10.21 15.99
C PRO A 46 -3.50 -10.58 14.62
N LEU A 47 -4.06 -11.59 13.95
CA LEU A 47 -3.66 -12.00 12.61
C LEU A 47 -4.14 -11.02 11.54
N ASN A 48 -5.38 -10.51 11.69
CA ASN A 48 -5.92 -9.51 10.78
C ASN A 48 -5.17 -8.18 10.86
N PHE A 49 -4.70 -7.81 12.05
CA PHE A 49 -3.94 -6.57 12.26
C PHE A 49 -2.43 -6.75 12.10
N ALA A 50 -1.92 -7.98 11.97
CA ALA A 50 -0.48 -8.23 11.81
C ALA A 50 0.07 -7.52 10.56
N GLU A 51 -0.71 -7.50 9.48
CA GLU A 51 -0.35 -6.89 8.21
C GLU A 51 -1.50 -5.97 7.75
N ILE A 52 -1.22 -4.69 7.61
CA ILE A 52 -2.22 -3.69 7.21
C ILE A 52 -1.76 -2.90 6.00
N SER A 53 -2.73 -2.36 5.25
CA SER A 53 -2.49 -1.41 4.17
C SER A 53 -2.95 -0.03 4.58
N LEU A 54 -2.09 0.98 4.42
CA LEU A 54 -2.37 2.37 4.74
C LEU A 54 -2.34 3.20 3.48
N THR A 55 -3.40 3.97 3.25
CA THR A 55 -3.49 4.98 2.20
C THR A 55 -3.62 6.37 2.83
N PRO A 56 -3.28 7.46 2.13
CA PRO A 56 -3.42 8.81 2.67
C PRO A 56 -4.82 9.09 3.26
N PRO A 57 -5.95 8.71 2.60
CA PRO A 57 -7.29 8.89 3.18
C PRO A 57 -7.51 8.14 4.50
N CYS A 58 -6.87 6.98 4.68
CA CYS A 58 -6.94 6.21 5.92
C CYS A 58 -6.24 6.94 7.08
N LEU A 59 -5.14 7.63 6.81
CA LEU A 59 -4.40 8.40 7.80
C LEU A 59 -5.09 9.72 8.16
N SER A 60 -5.79 10.35 7.20
CA SER A 60 -6.57 11.57 7.44
C SER A 60 -7.87 11.33 8.21
N ASN A 61 -8.37 10.09 8.26
CA ASN A 61 -9.58 9.75 8.99
C ASN A 61 -9.28 9.55 10.50
N PRO A 62 -9.89 10.34 11.41
CA PRO A 62 -9.64 10.24 12.84
C PRO A 62 -10.04 8.89 13.46
N ASP A 63 -11.10 8.24 12.95
CA ASP A 63 -11.54 6.94 13.44
C ASP A 63 -10.53 5.84 13.09
N SER A 64 -10.03 5.87 11.85
CA SER A 64 -8.96 4.99 11.40
C SER A 64 -7.69 5.20 12.22
N ALA A 65 -7.27 6.44 12.45
CA ALA A 65 -6.12 6.76 13.28
C ALA A 65 -6.28 6.25 14.73
N ALA A 66 -7.47 6.35 15.30
CA ALA A 66 -7.77 5.83 16.64
C ALA A 66 -7.69 4.29 16.68
N ILE A 67 -8.18 3.59 15.65
CA ILE A 67 -8.08 2.13 15.53
C ILE A 67 -6.61 1.72 15.42
N LEU A 68 -5.84 2.37 14.54
CA LEU A 68 -4.41 2.11 14.36
C LEU A 68 -3.65 2.27 15.68
N PHE A 69 -3.91 3.35 16.40
CA PHE A 69 -3.28 3.56 17.70
C PHE A 69 -3.66 2.45 18.69
N ARG A 70 -4.93 2.06 18.80
CA ARG A 70 -5.38 0.99 19.72
C ARG A 70 -4.80 -0.37 19.37
N LYS A 71 -4.64 -0.67 18.08
CA LYS A 71 -4.17 -1.97 17.58
C LYS A 71 -2.68 -2.00 17.28
N ARG A 72 -1.96 -0.89 17.52
CA ARG A 72 -0.53 -0.76 17.21
C ARG A 72 0.29 -1.96 17.67
N SER A 73 0.08 -2.50 18.87
CA SER A 73 0.79 -3.69 19.43
C SER A 73 0.72 -4.96 18.59
N GLN A 74 -0.31 -5.10 17.76
CA GLN A 74 -0.53 -6.27 16.92
C GLN A 74 0.10 -6.10 15.53
N ILE A 75 0.30 -4.85 15.09
CA ILE A 75 0.81 -4.51 13.75
C ILE A 75 2.30 -4.83 13.65
N ARG A 76 2.65 -5.64 12.65
CA ARG A 76 4.03 -6.07 12.33
C ARG A 76 4.47 -5.60 10.95
N HIS A 77 3.54 -5.44 10.02
CA HIS A 77 3.80 -4.98 8.67
C HIS A 77 2.80 -3.90 8.26
N ILE A 78 3.30 -2.78 7.76
CA ILE A 78 2.52 -1.68 7.21
C ILE A 78 2.89 -1.54 5.75
N TRP A 79 1.93 -1.78 4.85
CA TRP A 79 2.06 -1.43 3.44
C TRP A 79 1.43 -0.05 3.20
N PHE A 80 2.26 0.98 3.14
CA PHE A 80 1.90 2.35 2.87
C PHE A 80 1.87 2.63 1.36
N CYS A 81 0.67 2.90 0.84
CA CYS A 81 0.38 3.08 -0.57
C CYS A 81 -0.01 4.53 -0.86
N VAL A 82 0.79 5.23 -1.65
CA VAL A 82 0.44 6.53 -2.23
C VAL A 82 0.09 6.32 -3.70
N GLU A 83 -1.21 6.29 -3.98
CA GLU A 83 -1.73 6.24 -5.34
C GLU A 83 -1.77 7.66 -5.91
N LEU A 84 -0.94 7.90 -6.93
CA LEU A 84 -0.85 9.15 -7.67
C LEU A 84 -1.97 9.25 -8.72
N GLN A 85 -2.16 10.44 -9.27
CA GLN A 85 -3.16 10.66 -10.32
C GLN A 85 -3.00 9.68 -11.50
N GLN A 86 -4.15 9.29 -12.05
CA GLN A 86 -4.22 8.46 -13.23
C GLN A 86 -3.62 9.17 -14.44
N TYR A 87 -3.17 8.38 -15.41
CA TYR A 87 -2.52 8.90 -16.60
C TYR A 87 -3.54 9.63 -17.47
N ASN A 88 -3.36 10.94 -17.61
CA ASN A 88 -4.10 11.76 -18.57
C ASN A 88 -3.63 11.38 -19.96
N CYS A 89 -4.39 10.52 -20.65
CA CYS A 89 -4.06 10.16 -22.02
C CYS A 89 -4.37 11.35 -22.95
N GLY A 90 -3.33 11.99 -23.48
CA GLY A 90 -3.48 13.07 -24.46
C GLY A 90 -4.19 12.67 -25.76
N ARG A 91 -4.37 11.36 -26.02
CA ARG A 91 -5.22 10.85 -27.12
C ARG A 91 -6.70 10.81 -26.74
N CYS A 92 -7.04 10.69 -25.46
CA CYS A 92 -8.42 10.61 -24.94
C CYS A 92 -8.96 11.97 -24.48
N LEU A 93 -8.10 12.90 -24.06
CA LEU A 93 -8.49 14.26 -23.64
C LEU A 93 -7.76 15.34 -24.47
N PRO A 94 -8.47 16.20 -25.21
CA PRO A 94 -7.85 17.24 -26.02
C PRO A 94 -7.52 18.50 -25.18
N LYS A 95 -6.25 18.62 -24.75
CA LYS A 95 -5.51 19.79 -24.16
C LYS A 95 -6.11 20.41 -22.87
N ASN A 96 -5.33 20.84 -21.87
CA ASN A 96 -4.21 21.80 -21.87
C ASN A 96 -3.14 21.42 -20.83
N GLN A 97 -1.88 21.70 -21.16
CA GLN A 97 -0.64 21.43 -20.41
C GLN A 97 -0.21 19.96 -20.39
N GLU A 98 0.76 19.67 -21.27
CA GLU A 98 1.70 18.57 -21.14
C GLU A 98 2.55 18.85 -19.89
N HIS A 99 2.04 18.47 -18.72
CA HIS A 99 2.84 18.51 -17.49
C HIS A 99 3.78 17.31 -17.53
N TRP A 100 5.05 17.56 -17.83
CA TRP A 100 6.13 16.61 -17.59
C TRP A 100 6.20 16.31 -16.10
N GLY A 101 6.51 15.08 -15.70
CA GLY A 101 6.68 14.78 -14.28
C GLY A 101 5.40 14.44 -13.49
N LEU A 102 5.54 14.59 -12.18
CA LEU A 102 4.44 14.62 -11.21
C LEU A 102 3.88 16.04 -11.20
N ASP A 103 2.57 16.20 -11.19
CA ASP A 103 2.00 17.54 -11.09
C ASP A 103 2.08 18.06 -9.63
N ASP A 104 1.82 19.36 -9.45
CA ASP A 104 1.80 19.97 -8.12
C ASP A 104 0.85 19.25 -7.14
N ALA A 105 -0.21 18.61 -7.64
CA ALA A 105 -1.18 17.91 -6.81
C ALA A 105 -0.63 16.57 -6.32
N ASP A 106 0.04 15.80 -7.18
CA ASP A 106 0.76 14.58 -6.84
C ASP A 106 1.88 14.85 -5.85
N ASN A 107 2.66 15.91 -6.09
CA ASN A 107 3.72 16.36 -5.19
C ASN A 107 3.18 16.74 -3.80
N ARG A 108 2.09 17.52 -3.74
CA ARG A 108 1.40 17.83 -2.48
C ARG A 108 0.83 16.58 -1.80
N LEU A 109 0.25 15.66 -2.57
CA LEU A 109 -0.28 14.40 -2.05
C LEU A 109 0.83 13.58 -1.40
N ILE A 110 2.01 13.47 -2.03
CA ILE A 110 3.17 12.79 -1.46
C ILE A 110 3.58 13.46 -0.14
N THR A 111 3.76 14.78 -0.11
CA THR A 111 4.18 15.48 1.12
C THR A 111 3.16 15.31 2.25
N ASP A 112 1.87 15.47 1.97
CA ASP A 112 0.80 15.34 2.96
C ASP A 112 0.69 13.90 3.49
N ALA A 113 0.86 12.92 2.60
CA ALA A 113 0.83 11.51 2.95
C ALA A 113 1.98 11.14 3.89
N PHE A 114 3.20 11.58 3.59
CA PHE A 114 4.37 11.35 4.45
C PHE A 114 4.26 12.09 5.78
N GLN A 115 3.79 13.35 5.77
CA GLN A 115 3.53 14.09 7.00
C GLN A 115 2.53 13.37 7.89
N SER A 116 1.45 12.84 7.32
CA SER A 116 0.42 12.09 8.04
C SER A 116 0.94 10.76 8.57
N LEU A 117 1.73 10.03 7.77
CA LEU A 117 2.35 8.77 8.17
C LEU A 117 3.29 8.97 9.36
N PHE A 118 4.17 9.96 9.30
CA PHE A 118 5.18 10.21 10.32
C PHE A 118 4.51 10.74 11.60
N SER A 119 3.54 11.63 11.47
CA SER A 119 2.74 12.13 12.62
C SER A 119 1.96 11.03 13.33
N THR A 120 1.47 10.03 12.59
CA THR A 120 0.73 8.90 13.15
C THR A 120 1.68 7.89 13.80
N SER A 121 2.78 7.55 13.12
CA SER A 121 3.70 6.49 13.52
C SER A 121 4.70 6.92 14.60
N SER A 122 4.97 8.23 14.73
CA SER A 122 5.85 8.78 15.79
C SER A 122 5.29 8.55 17.21
N LYS A 123 3.98 8.37 17.33
CA LYS A 123 3.29 8.10 18.61
C LYS A 123 3.41 6.65 19.07
N TRP A 124 4.01 5.78 18.24
CA TRP A 124 4.10 4.35 18.52
C TRP A 124 5.37 4.08 19.32
N GLU A 125 5.29 3.12 20.25
CA GLU A 125 6.45 2.74 21.04
C GLU A 125 7.55 2.16 20.14
N PRO A 126 8.83 2.38 20.46
CA PRO A 126 9.95 1.74 19.77
C PRO A 126 9.79 0.23 19.73
N ARG A 127 10.02 -0.37 18.55
CA ARG A 127 9.87 -1.81 18.32
C ARG A 127 10.95 -2.33 17.41
N ASN A 128 11.26 -3.61 17.59
CA ASN A 128 12.36 -4.26 16.90
C ASN A 128 11.93 -5.02 15.63
N ASN A 129 10.64 -4.99 15.27
CA ASN A 129 10.09 -5.88 14.24
C ASN A 129 9.01 -5.27 13.34
N LEU A 130 8.77 -3.96 13.38
CA LEU A 130 7.83 -3.33 12.46
C LEU A 130 8.49 -3.16 11.09
N VAL A 131 7.84 -3.68 10.06
CA VAL A 131 8.18 -3.48 8.67
C VAL A 131 7.32 -2.35 8.11
N LEU A 132 7.96 -1.34 7.53
CA LEU A 132 7.29 -0.29 6.76
C LEU A 132 7.62 -0.48 5.29
N ASP A 133 6.61 -0.88 4.52
CA ASP A 133 6.65 -1.12 3.09
C ASP A 133 6.00 0.06 2.36
N ILE A 134 6.78 0.82 1.60
CA ILE A 134 6.37 2.05 0.94
C ILE A 134 6.23 1.79 -0.56
N SER A 135 5.06 2.13 -1.09
CA SER A 135 4.76 2.09 -2.53
C SER A 135 4.17 3.41 -2.98
N VAL A 136 4.81 4.04 -3.95
CA VAL A 136 4.31 5.23 -4.65
C VAL A 136 4.11 4.84 -6.11
N TYR A 137 2.88 4.86 -6.58
CA TYR A 137 2.54 4.36 -7.91
C TYR A 137 1.40 5.15 -8.54
N SER A 138 1.36 5.13 -9.87
CA SER A 138 0.24 5.61 -10.68
C SER A 138 -0.37 4.42 -11.41
N CYS A 139 -1.70 4.33 -11.40
CA CYS A 139 -2.42 3.26 -12.09
C CYS A 139 -2.91 3.74 -13.47
N ASP A 140 -2.55 3.02 -14.54
CA ASP A 140 -3.20 3.14 -15.86
C ASP A 140 -3.53 1.76 -16.41
N THR A 141 -4.42 1.09 -15.71
CA THR A 141 -5.03 -0.14 -16.21
C THR A 141 -5.86 0.10 -17.47
N ARG A 142 -6.16 1.36 -17.86
CA ARG A 142 -7.05 1.70 -18.98
C ARG A 142 -6.33 1.82 -20.31
N HIS A 143 -5.14 2.42 -20.37
CA HIS A 143 -4.47 2.71 -21.65
C HIS A 143 -3.12 2.03 -21.77
N TRP A 144 -2.12 2.43 -20.98
CA TRP A 144 -0.73 2.10 -21.25
C TRP A 144 -0.22 0.87 -20.48
N PHE A 145 -0.71 0.64 -19.26
CA PHE A 145 -0.14 -0.35 -18.34
C PHE A 145 -1.17 -1.39 -17.88
N LYS A 146 -1.91 -1.96 -18.83
CA LYS A 146 -2.95 -2.98 -18.57
C LYS A 146 -2.42 -4.25 -17.89
N TYR A 147 -1.11 -4.48 -17.96
CA TYR A 147 -0.43 -5.62 -17.36
C TYR A 147 0.06 -5.37 -15.93
N LEU A 148 0.08 -4.12 -15.46
CA LEU A 148 0.48 -3.80 -14.10
C LEU A 148 -0.72 -3.98 -13.16
N SER A 149 -0.52 -4.80 -12.13
CA SER A 149 -1.48 -4.97 -11.05
C SER A 149 -0.76 -4.71 -9.72
N PHE A 150 -1.26 -3.77 -8.93
CA PHE A 150 -0.64 -3.39 -7.66
C PHE A 150 -1.31 -4.14 -6.53
N HIS A 151 -0.64 -5.18 -6.04
CA HIS A 151 -1.13 -6.01 -4.96
C HIS A 151 -0.03 -6.17 -3.90
N PRO A 152 -0.38 -6.33 -2.62
CA PRO A 152 0.61 -6.68 -1.63
C PRO A 152 1.10 -8.09 -1.90
N ASP A 153 2.41 -8.31 -1.86
CA ASP A 153 3.03 -9.66 -1.94
C ASP A 153 2.81 -10.48 -0.65
N THR A 154 1.88 -10.06 0.20
CA THR A 154 1.69 -10.66 1.52
C THR A 154 1.24 -12.11 1.42
N ARG A 155 1.68 -12.92 2.39
CA ARG A 155 1.36 -14.36 2.48
C ARG A 155 -0.15 -14.64 2.59
N LEU A 156 -0.94 -13.62 2.94
CA LEU A 156 -2.41 -13.66 2.97
C LEU A 156 -3.08 -13.53 1.59
N GLY A 157 -2.32 -13.20 0.54
CA GLY A 157 -2.78 -12.93 -0.82
C GLY A 157 -2.99 -14.16 -1.72
N LYS A 158 -2.72 -15.39 -1.27
CA LYS A 158 -2.89 -16.59 -2.13
C LYS A 158 -4.35 -16.94 -2.49
N SER A 159 -5.34 -16.23 -1.94
CA SER A 159 -6.77 -16.48 -2.21
C SER A 159 -7.52 -15.33 -2.91
N SER A 160 -6.84 -14.30 -3.42
CA SER A 160 -7.50 -13.26 -4.24
C SER A 160 -7.67 -13.64 -5.72
N SER A 161 -7.25 -14.85 -6.14
CA SER A 161 -7.51 -15.34 -7.51
C SER A 161 -8.99 -15.58 -7.82
N LEU A 162 -9.87 -15.61 -6.80
CA LEU A 162 -11.31 -15.84 -6.95
C LEU A 162 -12.19 -14.61 -6.66
N GLN A 163 -11.59 -13.47 -6.33
CA GLN A 163 -12.30 -12.19 -6.28
C GLN A 163 -11.64 -11.22 -7.25
N ARG A 164 -11.52 -11.70 -8.48
CA ARG A 164 -11.57 -10.89 -9.70
C ARG A 164 -12.85 -10.05 -9.60
N SER A 165 -12.76 -8.91 -8.95
CA SER A 165 -13.87 -7.96 -8.86
C SER A 165 -14.25 -7.63 -10.28
N ARG A 166 -15.53 -7.88 -10.55
CA ARG A 166 -16.35 -7.63 -11.73
C ARG A 166 -16.06 -6.31 -12.50
N ASP A 167 -15.22 -5.43 -11.97
CA ASP A 167 -14.79 -4.17 -12.57
C ASP A 167 -13.52 -4.28 -13.45
N GLU A 168 -12.65 -5.28 -13.26
CA GLU A 168 -11.49 -5.52 -14.16
C GLU A 168 -11.87 -6.25 -15.45
N LEU A 169 -13.07 -6.83 -15.51
CA LEU A 169 -13.60 -7.46 -16.72
C LEU A 169 -14.15 -6.43 -17.74
N GLY A 170 -14.19 -5.14 -17.35
CA GLY A 170 -14.71 -4.06 -18.18
C GLY A 170 -13.66 -3.34 -19.01
N THR A 171 -12.37 -3.53 -18.76
CA THR A 171 -11.33 -2.85 -19.52
C THR A 171 -11.14 -3.56 -20.87
N PRO A 172 -11.35 -2.88 -22.01
CA PRO A 172 -11.11 -3.49 -23.30
C PRO A 172 -9.67 -3.95 -23.37
N ILE A 173 -9.44 -5.26 -23.47
CA ILE A 173 -8.10 -5.85 -23.65
C ILE A 173 -7.50 -5.34 -24.96
N ASP A 174 -8.36 -5.14 -25.96
CA ASP A 174 -8.03 -4.47 -27.21
C ASP A 174 -8.30 -2.98 -27.15
N ASP A 175 -7.25 -2.23 -27.41
CA ASP A 175 -7.27 -0.78 -27.56
C ASP A 175 -6.25 -0.40 -28.65
N PRO A 176 -6.66 -0.53 -29.92
CA PRO A 176 -5.77 -0.23 -31.04
C PRO A 176 -5.26 1.21 -31.00
N THR A 177 -6.06 2.13 -30.43
CA THR A 177 -5.71 3.54 -30.26
C THR A 177 -4.58 3.77 -29.27
N HIS A 178 -4.33 2.84 -28.34
CA HIS A 178 -3.19 2.87 -27.39
C HIS A 178 -2.22 1.72 -27.62
N GLY A 179 -2.28 1.10 -28.80
CA GLY A 179 -1.32 0.11 -29.25
C GLY A 179 -1.57 -1.32 -28.78
N TRP A 180 -2.72 -1.60 -28.17
CA TRP A 180 -3.15 -2.93 -27.74
C TRP A 180 -3.99 -3.61 -28.82
N VAL A 181 -3.49 -4.71 -29.39
CA VAL A 181 -4.17 -5.49 -30.44
C VAL A 181 -4.05 -6.98 -30.13
N ALA A 182 -5.17 -7.68 -30.08
CA ALA A 182 -5.31 -9.04 -29.55
C ALA A 182 -4.70 -9.21 -28.15
N GLY A 183 -4.84 -8.20 -27.28
CA GLY A 183 -4.29 -8.20 -25.92
C GLY A 183 -2.77 -8.13 -25.81
N GLN A 184 -2.08 -7.80 -26.92
CA GLN A 184 -0.65 -7.54 -26.93
C GLN A 184 -0.38 -6.08 -27.26
N GLN A 185 0.58 -5.48 -26.56
CA GLN A 185 1.10 -4.17 -26.90
C GLN A 185 2.01 -4.28 -28.13
N LYS A 186 1.50 -3.88 -29.30
CA LYS A 186 2.20 -3.96 -30.59
C LYS A 186 2.91 -2.67 -30.98
N PHE A 187 2.51 -1.55 -30.40
CA PHE A 187 3.08 -0.24 -30.69
C PHE A 187 3.81 0.30 -29.46
N PRO A 188 4.92 1.03 -29.65
CA PRO A 188 5.68 1.60 -28.55
C PRO A 188 4.80 2.58 -27.76
N LEU A 189 5.05 2.62 -26.44
CA LEU A 189 4.50 3.64 -25.56
C LEU A 189 4.88 5.03 -26.07
N ASN A 190 3.98 5.99 -25.90
CA ASN A 190 4.34 7.40 -26.07
C ASN A 190 5.50 7.73 -25.10
N GLU A 191 6.50 8.50 -25.55
CA GLU A 191 7.63 8.98 -24.74
C GLU A 191 7.15 9.56 -23.40
N HIS A 192 6.09 10.37 -23.43
CA HIS A 192 5.49 10.94 -22.22
C HIS A 192 4.92 9.88 -21.26
N ALA A 193 4.39 8.77 -21.79
CA ALA A 193 3.90 7.66 -20.98
C ALA A 193 5.06 6.83 -20.40
N ILE A 194 6.19 6.74 -21.10
CA ILE A 194 7.42 6.12 -20.60
C ILE A 194 7.96 6.98 -19.46
N GLU A 195 8.30 8.24 -19.73
CA GLU A 195 8.90 9.13 -18.74
C GLU A 195 8.09 9.20 -17.46
N LYS A 196 6.76 9.33 -17.55
CA LYS A 196 5.92 9.36 -16.34
C LYS A 196 6.02 8.10 -15.47
N VAL A 197 6.40 6.93 -15.99
CA VAL A 197 6.61 5.69 -15.19
C VAL A 197 8.01 5.62 -14.60
N PHE A 198 8.99 6.26 -15.22
CA PHE A 198 10.38 6.28 -14.77
C PHE A 198 10.75 7.54 -13.99
N ASN A 199 9.85 8.54 -13.97
CA ASN A 199 10.09 9.81 -13.32
C ASN A 199 10.36 9.65 -11.84
N GLU A 200 11.38 10.36 -11.40
CA GLU A 200 11.82 10.43 -10.01
C GLU A 200 10.72 10.99 -9.11
N ILE A 201 10.52 10.33 -7.97
CA ILE A 201 9.65 10.77 -6.90
C ILE A 201 10.34 11.96 -6.23
N MET A 202 9.63 13.09 -6.13
CA MET A 202 10.12 14.38 -5.60
C MET A 202 11.21 15.06 -6.44
N ALA A 203 11.38 14.72 -7.73
CA ALA A 203 12.34 15.42 -8.60
C ALA A 203 12.00 16.90 -8.79
N GLU A 204 10.79 17.18 -9.29
CA GLU A 204 10.22 18.53 -9.40
C GLU A 204 9.21 18.76 -8.26
N GLY A 205 9.56 18.28 -7.06
CA GLY A 205 8.71 18.35 -5.87
C GLY A 205 8.22 19.77 -5.56
N PRO A 206 7.37 19.97 -4.54
CA PRO A 206 6.81 21.30 -4.26
C PRO A 206 7.85 22.31 -3.73
N PHE A 207 9.13 21.97 -3.80
CA PHE A 207 10.27 22.73 -3.33
C PHE A 207 11.09 23.19 -4.54
N GLU A 208 11.45 24.46 -4.56
CA GLU A 208 12.23 25.05 -5.67
C GLU A 208 13.64 24.43 -5.79
N ASP A 209 14.22 23.99 -4.66
CA ASP A 209 15.57 23.45 -4.54
C ASP A 209 15.66 22.32 -3.50
N GLU A 210 16.81 21.65 -3.42
CA GLU A 210 17.07 20.57 -2.45
C GLU A 210 17.08 21.05 -0.98
N GLU A 211 17.56 22.26 -0.72
CA GLU A 211 17.66 22.79 0.65
C GLU A 211 16.30 22.92 1.36
N PRO A 212 15.27 23.57 0.79
CA PRO A 212 13.94 23.60 1.41
C PRO A 212 13.29 22.22 1.53
N GLU A 213 13.56 21.30 0.59
CA GLU A 213 13.12 19.91 0.68
C GLU A 213 13.74 19.22 1.90
N MET A 214 15.06 19.34 2.08
CA MET A 214 15.79 18.78 3.22
C MET A 214 15.26 19.34 4.55
N GLN A 215 15.06 20.65 4.62
CA GLN A 215 14.52 21.30 5.82
C GLN A 215 13.12 20.78 6.15
N TRP A 216 12.25 20.62 5.14
CA TRP A 216 10.93 20.04 5.34
C TRP A 216 11.00 18.62 5.90
N TRP A 217 11.82 17.74 5.32
CA TRP A 217 11.99 16.37 5.85
C TRP A 217 12.48 16.36 7.30
N GLN A 218 13.36 17.29 7.67
CA GLN A 218 13.88 17.40 9.03
C GLN A 218 12.81 17.86 10.04
N THR A 219 11.77 18.56 9.58
CA THR A 219 10.62 18.95 10.44
C THR A 219 9.70 17.78 10.78
N LEU A 220 9.66 16.72 9.96
CA LEU A 220 8.83 15.54 10.23
C LEU A 220 9.26 14.87 11.54
N PRO A 221 8.37 14.22 12.31
CA PRO A 221 8.74 13.58 13.55
C PRO A 221 9.54 12.28 13.35
N LEU A 222 10.27 11.84 14.39
CA LEU A 222 11.00 10.57 14.33
C LEU A 222 10.00 9.41 14.45
N VAL A 223 10.28 8.30 13.76
CA VAL A 223 9.46 7.09 13.83
C VAL A 223 10.32 5.93 14.35
N PRO A 224 10.50 5.81 15.67
CA PRO A 224 11.38 4.80 16.27
C PRO A 224 10.79 3.38 16.24
N ALA A 225 9.52 3.23 15.84
CA ALA A 225 8.87 1.94 15.76
C ALA A 225 9.36 1.10 14.56
N VAL A 226 9.82 1.75 13.48
CA VAL A 226 10.24 1.09 12.23
C VAL A 226 11.60 0.43 12.40
N ALA A 227 11.66 -0.87 12.11
CA ALA A 227 12.88 -1.68 12.15
C ALA A 227 13.37 -2.09 10.75
N VAL A 228 12.46 -2.26 9.80
CA VAL A 228 12.76 -2.62 8.41
C VAL A 228 12.02 -1.66 7.48
N GLY A 229 12.75 -1.01 6.57
CA GLY A 229 12.18 -0.22 5.48
C GLY A 229 12.20 -1.01 4.17
N LEU A 230 11.06 -1.15 3.51
CA LEU A 230 10.96 -1.68 2.15
C LEU A 230 10.49 -0.55 1.24
N LEU A 231 11.23 -0.31 0.15
CA LEU A 231 10.89 0.67 -0.86
C LEU A 231 10.61 -0.07 -2.15
N ARG A 232 9.33 -0.12 -2.54
CA ARG A 232 8.92 -0.82 -3.75
C ARG A 232 9.02 0.03 -5.00
N GLN A 233 9.41 -0.61 -6.10
CA GLN A 233 9.38 -0.05 -7.45
C GLN A 233 8.22 -0.65 -8.25
N GLN A 234 7.02 -0.60 -7.65
CA GLN A 234 5.79 -1.07 -8.29
C GLN A 234 5.58 -0.41 -9.67
N THR A 235 5.88 0.89 -9.75
CA THR A 235 6.21 1.54 -11.01
C THR A 235 7.72 1.74 -11.05
N ARG A 236 8.35 1.78 -12.23
CA ARG A 236 9.81 1.92 -12.38
C ARG A 236 10.35 3.31 -11.98
N ARG A 237 9.64 4.00 -11.10
CA ARG A 237 10.02 5.28 -10.49
C ARG A 237 11.09 5.03 -9.44
N CYS A 238 12.06 5.94 -9.37
CA CYS A 238 13.06 5.95 -8.32
C CYS A 238 12.82 7.12 -7.36
N TRP A 239 13.28 6.98 -6.12
CA TRP A 239 13.34 8.10 -5.19
C TRP A 239 14.50 9.02 -5.56
N LYS A 240 14.26 10.33 -5.55
CA LYS A 240 15.35 11.30 -5.57
C LYS A 240 16.32 10.99 -4.41
N PRO A 241 17.65 10.95 -4.64
CA PRO A 241 18.62 10.56 -3.61
C PRO A 241 18.52 11.38 -2.32
N VAL A 242 18.25 12.69 -2.44
CA VAL A 242 18.06 13.60 -1.30
C VAL A 242 16.83 13.23 -0.48
N ALA A 243 15.68 12.98 -1.12
CA ALA A 243 14.47 12.53 -0.45
C ALA A 243 14.73 11.22 0.31
N LEU A 244 15.36 10.25 -0.36
CA LEU A 244 15.68 8.96 0.24
C LEU A 244 16.58 9.12 1.47
N ALA A 245 17.68 9.86 1.36
CA ALA A 245 18.60 10.08 2.47
C ALA A 245 17.86 10.67 3.69
N ASN A 246 17.01 11.68 3.45
CA ASN A 246 16.28 12.33 4.52
C ASN A 246 15.19 11.44 5.14
N ILE A 247 14.45 10.68 4.34
CA ILE A 247 13.47 9.68 4.85
C ILE A 247 14.15 8.74 5.85
N LEU A 248 15.31 8.19 5.50
CA LEU A 248 16.00 7.19 6.34
C LEU A 248 16.50 7.79 7.66
N THR A 249 16.87 9.07 7.71
CA THR A 249 17.27 9.74 8.97
C THR A 249 16.13 9.79 10.00
N ARG A 250 14.88 9.65 9.56
CA ARG A 250 13.71 9.70 10.43
C ARG A 250 13.35 8.35 11.06
N PHE A 251 14.05 7.28 10.71
CA PHE A 251 13.86 5.93 11.25
C PHE A 251 15.04 5.51 12.15
N PRO A 252 15.14 6.05 13.38
CA PRO A 252 16.36 5.90 14.20
C PRO A 252 16.69 4.46 14.63
N ASN A 253 15.72 3.55 14.58
CA ASN A 253 15.89 2.15 14.97
C ASN A 253 15.87 1.18 13.78
N MET A 254 15.88 1.70 12.54
CA MET A 254 15.89 0.88 11.34
C MET A 254 17.23 0.13 11.24
N LYS A 255 17.14 -1.17 10.95
CA LYS A 255 18.28 -2.09 10.85
C LYS A 255 18.49 -2.62 9.44
N GLU A 256 17.43 -2.62 8.64
CA GLU A 256 17.42 -3.19 7.31
C GLU A 256 16.65 -2.26 6.36
N LEU A 257 17.22 -2.06 5.18
CA LEU A 257 16.60 -1.36 4.06
C LEU A 257 16.62 -2.29 2.86
N CYS A 258 15.47 -2.60 2.29
CA CYS A 258 15.38 -3.24 0.98
C CYS A 258 14.81 -2.24 -0.01
N TYR A 259 15.56 -1.98 -1.07
CA TYR A 259 15.14 -1.15 -2.19
C TYR A 259 14.93 -2.09 -3.38
N GLU A 260 13.71 -2.19 -3.89
CA GLU A 260 13.43 -3.02 -5.06
C GLU A 260 14.19 -2.52 -6.29
N PRO A 261 14.77 -3.42 -7.11
CA PRO A 261 15.55 -3.06 -8.29
C PRO A 261 14.72 -2.65 -9.51
#